data_AF-A0A9E6AZ72-F1
#
_entry.id   AF-A0A9E6AZ72-F1
#
_cell.length_a   1.000
_cell.length_b   1.000
_cell.length_c   1.000
_cell.angle_alpha   90.00
_cell.angle_beta   90.00
_cell.angle_gamma   90.00
#
_symmetry.space_group_name_H-M   'P 1'
#
loop_
_entity.id
_entity.type
_entity.pdbx_description
1 polymer ?
#
loop_
_entity_poly.entity_id
_entity_poly.type
_entity_poly.pdbx_seq_one_letter_code
_entity_poly.pdbx_strand_id
1 'polypeptide(L)'
;MSNRENENQEIDVSMLSDELKKQVPFLTVNRIGTTDTAFMRTECYLGYVKPEENYILQFDGIHKDENVSIKPLAIPKKPAMSVLAGEWQEKIEFVIDDANILGGNGRYILPTGDDVLSISIATTSAETLAYYGCHLVKVGEGIKFGSSGDLPVTVTTVGANYPDGYLLNPKLGGGAYLEVHDRPHFHMPLDPSCEGYLIIGKRTKEGADEVSAFKIPYGYGVHMAPWCIHSDAYLVGKYMVIYSVTPEFSTVILYKSTGDLAKVKFVG
;
A
#
# COMPACT_ATOMS: atom_id res chain seq x y z
N MET A 1 26.91 -3.97 25.15
CA MET A 1 25.64 -4.64 24.78
C MET A 1 24.54 -3.94 25.55
N SER A 2 23.86 -2.99 24.91
CA SER A 2 22.74 -2.26 25.50
C SER A 2 21.49 -3.02 25.11
N ASN A 3 20.78 -3.53 26.12
CA ASN A 3 19.40 -3.96 26.01
C ASN A 3 18.59 -2.74 25.53
N ARG A 4 18.18 -2.72 24.26
CA ARG A 4 17.05 -1.89 23.84
C ARG A 4 15.80 -2.68 24.22
N GLU A 5 15.25 -2.35 25.38
CA GLU A 5 13.89 -2.74 25.73
C GLU A 5 12.97 -2.20 24.63
N ASN A 6 12.32 -3.11 23.90
CA ASN A 6 11.20 -2.76 23.04
C ASN A 6 10.07 -2.31 23.98
N GLU A 7 9.95 -1.00 24.19
CA GLU A 7 8.69 -0.42 24.63
C GLU A 7 7.67 -0.65 23.52
N ASN A 8 7.03 -1.82 23.53
CA ASN A 8 5.75 -2.00 22.86
C ASN A 8 4.78 -1.07 23.57
N GLN A 9 4.67 0.17 23.09
CA GLN A 9 3.59 1.05 23.47
C GLN A 9 2.30 0.29 23.15
N GLU A 10 1.52 -0.03 24.18
CA GLU A 10 0.27 -0.74 24.02
C GLU A 10 -0.67 0.13 23.19
N ILE A 11 -0.95 -0.29 21.96
CA ILE A 11 -1.82 0.45 21.06
C ILE A 11 -3.27 0.21 21.52
N ASP A 12 -3.99 1.30 21.81
CA ASP A 12 -5.41 1.21 22.14
C ASP A 12 -6.21 0.74 20.92
N VAL A 13 -6.93 -0.36 21.11
CA VAL A 13 -7.79 -1.00 20.10
C VAL A 13 -9.24 -1.11 20.57
N SER A 14 -9.58 -0.47 21.68
CA SER A 14 -10.93 -0.54 22.30
C SER A 14 -12.02 -0.09 21.32
N MET A 15 -11.71 0.88 20.46
CA MET A 15 -12.56 1.44 19.41
C MET A 15 -12.88 0.50 18.25
N LEU A 16 -12.12 -0.59 18.07
CA LEU A 16 -12.30 -1.51 16.94
C LEU A 16 -13.48 -2.47 17.18
N SER A 17 -14.07 -2.97 16.09
CA SER A 17 -15.04 -4.06 16.18
C SER A 17 -14.40 -5.36 16.67
N ASP A 18 -15.19 -6.28 17.21
CA ASP A 18 -14.69 -7.56 17.74
C ASP A 18 -14.01 -8.41 16.66
N GLU A 19 -14.42 -8.26 15.40
CA GLU A 19 -13.76 -8.89 14.26
C GLU A 19 -12.35 -8.31 14.05
N LEU A 20 -12.23 -6.98 14.00
CA LEU A 20 -10.95 -6.31 13.82
C LEU A 20 -10.00 -6.53 14.99
N LYS A 21 -10.51 -6.57 16.23
CA LYS A 21 -9.70 -6.89 17.42
C LYS A 21 -8.97 -8.22 17.31
N LYS A 22 -9.60 -9.23 16.68
CA LYS A 22 -8.97 -10.54 16.44
C LYS A 22 -7.87 -10.47 15.38
N GLN A 23 -7.94 -9.49 14.48
CA GLN A 23 -6.99 -9.29 13.39
C GLN A 23 -5.83 -8.34 13.74
N VAL A 24 -5.90 -7.63 14.87
CA VAL A 24 -4.86 -6.70 15.35
C VAL A 24 -3.43 -7.27 15.27
N PRO A 25 -3.15 -8.54 15.64
CA PRO A 25 -1.80 -9.09 15.53
C PRO A 25 -1.22 -9.09 14.11
N PHE A 26 -2.08 -9.11 13.08
CA PHE A 26 -1.70 -9.11 11.66
C PHE A 26 -1.74 -7.69 11.07
N LEU A 27 -2.69 -6.87 11.52
CA LEU A 27 -2.88 -5.49 11.05
C LEU A 27 -1.86 -4.50 11.64
N THR A 28 -1.29 -4.84 12.80
CA THR A 28 -0.30 -4.00 13.49
C THR A 28 1.08 -4.26 12.93
N VAL A 29 1.56 -3.34 12.09
CA VAL A 29 2.88 -3.44 11.46
C VAL A 29 3.94 -2.94 12.44
N ASN A 30 5.00 -3.73 12.67
CA ASN A 30 6.15 -3.31 13.45
C ASN A 30 7.46 -3.86 12.83
N ARG A 31 7.80 -3.35 11.66
CA ARG A 31 8.98 -3.76 10.88
C ARG A 31 10.18 -2.91 11.27
N ILE A 32 11.28 -3.55 11.67
CA ILE A 32 12.52 -2.90 12.08
C ILE A 32 13.66 -3.40 11.19
N GLY A 33 14.31 -2.46 10.52
CA GLY A 33 15.42 -2.68 9.59
C GLY A 33 16.79 -2.53 10.23
N THR A 34 17.80 -2.39 9.38
CA THR A 34 19.21 -2.33 9.78
C THR A 34 19.64 -1.01 10.40
N THR A 35 18.81 0.04 10.32
CA THR A 35 19.07 1.36 10.90
C THR A 35 17.84 1.89 11.62
N ASP A 36 18.02 2.86 12.50
CA ASP A 36 16.92 3.52 13.23
C ASP A 36 15.94 4.27 12.31
N THR A 37 16.29 4.45 11.03
CA THR A 37 15.46 5.09 9.99
C THR A 37 14.92 4.11 8.94
N ALA A 38 15.17 2.81 9.11
CA ALA A 38 14.66 1.76 8.26
C ALA A 38 13.55 1.03 9.01
N PHE A 39 12.34 1.57 9.01
CA PHE A 39 11.22 0.94 9.72
C PHE A 39 9.89 1.24 9.04
N MET A 40 8.89 0.43 9.34
CA MET A 40 7.49 0.71 9.06
C MET A 40 6.70 0.29 10.29
N ARG A 41 5.99 1.22 10.91
CA ARG A 41 5.33 0.99 12.20
C ARG A 41 3.96 1.62 12.25
N THR A 42 2.96 0.84 12.67
CA THR A 42 1.65 1.33 13.08
C THR A 42 1.78 2.07 14.41
N GLU A 43 1.41 3.34 14.45
CA GLU A 43 1.45 4.19 15.65
C GLU A 43 0.16 4.07 16.47
N CYS A 44 -0.99 4.10 15.80
CA CYS A 44 -2.30 3.97 16.44
C CYS A 44 -3.39 3.55 15.46
N TYR A 45 -4.56 3.20 16.02
CA TYR A 45 -5.83 3.11 15.29
C TYR A 45 -6.60 4.41 15.50
N LEU A 46 -7.26 4.90 14.45
CA LEU A 46 -8.17 6.06 14.48
C LEU A 46 -9.64 5.62 14.49
N GLY A 47 -9.90 4.34 14.24
CA GLY A 47 -11.24 3.76 14.22
C GLY A 47 -11.31 2.70 13.14
N TYR A 48 -12.51 2.53 12.59
CA TYR A 48 -12.75 1.66 11.45
C TYR A 48 -13.91 2.21 10.62
N VAL A 49 -13.94 1.84 9.36
CA VAL A 49 -15.07 2.11 8.45
C VAL A 49 -15.80 0.81 8.16
N LYS A 50 -17.12 0.91 8.03
CA LYS A 50 -18.00 -0.18 7.66
C LYS A 50 -18.27 -0.15 6.15
N PRO A 51 -18.47 -1.32 5.53
CA PRO A 51 -18.84 -1.39 4.12
C PRO A 51 -20.08 -0.56 3.81
N GLU A 52 -20.06 0.11 2.65
CA GLU A 52 -21.22 0.79 2.06
C GLU A 52 -21.84 1.92 2.89
N GLU A 53 -21.17 2.38 3.95
CA GLU A 53 -21.52 3.62 4.65
C GLU A 53 -20.82 4.84 4.02
N ASN A 54 -21.34 6.02 4.30
CA ASN A 54 -20.80 7.30 3.85
C ASN A 54 -19.95 7.92 4.94
N TYR A 55 -18.78 8.43 4.57
CA TYR A 55 -17.83 9.04 5.48
C TYR A 55 -17.29 10.37 4.94
N ILE A 56 -16.87 11.26 5.81
CA ILE A 56 -16.09 12.45 5.49
C ILE A 56 -14.62 12.25 5.89
N LEU A 57 -13.70 12.55 4.98
CA LEU A 57 -12.27 12.47 5.23
C LEU A 57 -11.77 13.69 6.01
N GLN A 58 -11.08 13.47 7.13
CA GLN A 58 -10.42 14.51 7.92
C GLN A 58 -8.98 14.11 8.27
N PHE A 59 -8.18 15.03 8.80
CA PHE A 59 -6.79 14.73 9.19
C PHE A 59 -6.70 13.83 10.43
N ASP A 60 -7.74 13.83 11.28
CA ASP A 60 -7.81 13.04 12.49
C ASP A 60 -8.54 11.70 12.32
N GLY A 61 -9.11 11.43 11.14
CA GLY A 61 -9.78 10.16 10.86
C GLY A 61 -10.74 10.22 9.67
N ILE A 62 -11.52 9.14 9.54
CA ILE A 62 -12.59 8.99 8.57
C ILE A 62 -13.89 8.83 9.36
N HIS A 63 -14.75 9.85 9.31
CA HIS A 63 -15.90 9.98 10.22
C HIS A 63 -17.20 9.72 9.47
N LYS A 64 -18.11 8.95 10.07
CA LYS A 64 -19.41 8.66 9.45
C LYS A 64 -20.20 9.96 9.25
N ASP A 65 -20.70 10.18 8.05
CA ASP A 65 -21.58 11.29 7.72
C ASP A 65 -22.58 10.84 6.64
N GLU A 66 -23.84 10.69 7.02
CA GLU A 66 -24.90 10.21 6.11
C GLU A 66 -25.31 11.28 5.08
N ASN A 67 -24.99 12.55 5.32
CA ASN A 67 -25.37 13.67 4.45
C ASN A 67 -24.26 14.06 3.47
N VAL A 68 -23.04 13.53 3.63
CA VAL A 68 -21.94 13.85 2.74
C VAL A 68 -22.18 13.28 1.34
N SER A 69 -21.90 14.09 0.32
CA SER A 69 -22.00 13.65 -1.07
C SER A 69 -20.72 12.91 -1.48
N ILE A 70 -20.89 11.69 -2.00
CA ILE A 70 -19.80 10.90 -2.57
C ILE A 70 -19.61 11.29 -4.03
N LYS A 71 -18.42 11.77 -4.38
CA LYS A 71 -18.10 12.10 -5.78
C LYS A 71 -17.98 10.82 -6.61
N PRO A 72 -18.52 10.78 -7.84
CA PRO A 72 -18.27 9.67 -8.74
C PRO A 72 -16.79 9.62 -9.12
N LEU A 73 -16.37 8.45 -9.62
CA LEU A 73 -15.04 8.32 -10.22
C LEU A 73 -14.89 9.32 -11.37
N ALA A 74 -13.74 9.99 -11.44
CA ALA A 74 -13.45 10.92 -12.53
C ALA A 74 -13.40 10.20 -13.88
N ILE A 75 -13.54 10.96 -14.97
CA ILE A 75 -13.37 10.41 -16.31
C ILE A 75 -11.89 10.01 -16.47
N PRO A 76 -11.58 8.72 -16.72
CA PRO A 76 -10.19 8.26 -16.77
C PRO A 76 -9.35 8.93 -17.84
N LYS A 77 -8.13 9.34 -17.49
CA LYS A 77 -7.10 9.81 -18.42
C LYS A 77 -5.85 8.94 -18.29
N LYS A 78 -5.38 8.37 -19.39
CA LYS A 78 -4.17 7.54 -19.39
C LYS A 78 -2.95 8.34 -18.88
N PRO A 79 -2.27 7.90 -17.82
CA PRO A 79 -1.07 8.56 -17.30
C PRO A 79 0.19 8.14 -18.07
N ALA A 80 1.32 8.80 -17.76
CA ALA A 80 2.62 8.21 -18.00
C ALA A 80 2.72 6.92 -17.20
N MET A 81 2.97 5.80 -17.87
CA MET A 81 2.90 4.47 -17.27
C MET A 81 4.00 3.58 -17.83
N SER A 82 4.35 2.55 -17.07
CA SER A 82 5.21 1.45 -17.51
C SER A 82 4.37 0.20 -17.73
N VAL A 83 4.74 -0.58 -18.75
CA VAL A 83 4.17 -1.88 -19.02
C VAL A 83 5.00 -2.95 -18.31
N LEU A 84 4.33 -3.82 -17.56
CA LEU A 84 4.91 -4.98 -16.89
C LEU A 84 5.16 -6.10 -17.92
N ALA A 85 6.32 -6.08 -18.57
CA ALA A 85 6.68 -7.06 -19.60
C ALA A 85 7.29 -8.39 -19.07
N GLY A 86 7.55 -8.46 -17.76
CA GLY A 86 8.02 -9.67 -17.08
C GLY A 86 6.92 -10.70 -16.81
N GLU A 87 7.32 -11.81 -16.20
CA GLU A 87 6.44 -12.95 -15.90
C GLU A 87 5.93 -12.89 -14.46
N TRP A 88 4.60 -12.84 -14.28
CA TRP A 88 3.95 -12.88 -12.98
C TRP A 88 3.61 -14.33 -12.58
N GLN A 89 4.34 -14.88 -11.62
CA GLN A 89 4.17 -16.24 -11.10
C GLN A 89 3.46 -16.19 -9.74
N GLU A 90 2.14 -16.40 -9.73
CA GLU A 90 1.30 -16.25 -8.53
C GLU A 90 1.54 -17.32 -7.44
N LYS A 91 1.97 -18.53 -7.83
CA LYS A 91 2.12 -19.67 -6.92
C LYS A 91 3.55 -20.16 -6.90
N ILE A 92 4.22 -19.97 -5.76
CA ILE A 92 5.53 -20.57 -5.48
C ILE A 92 5.49 -21.12 -4.07
N GLU A 93 5.86 -22.40 -3.91
CA GLU A 93 5.92 -23.10 -2.62
C GLU A 93 7.13 -22.65 -1.77
N PHE A 94 7.22 -21.37 -1.40
CA PHE A 94 8.20 -20.92 -0.40
C PHE A 94 7.54 -20.07 0.69
N VAL A 95 7.63 -20.57 1.92
CA VAL A 95 7.19 -19.95 3.16
C VAL A 95 8.34 -19.10 3.69
N ILE A 96 8.26 -17.78 3.52
CA ILE A 96 9.03 -16.82 4.31
C ILE A 96 7.99 -16.04 5.11
N ASP A 97 7.94 -16.28 6.42
CA ASP A 97 6.84 -15.85 7.30
C ASP A 97 6.72 -14.32 7.47
N ASP A 98 7.75 -13.53 7.12
CA ASP A 98 7.86 -12.11 7.47
C ASP A 98 7.85 -11.09 6.30
N ALA A 99 7.67 -11.53 5.05
CA ALA A 99 7.83 -10.64 3.88
C ALA A 99 6.58 -9.81 3.52
N ASN A 100 5.37 -10.26 3.87
CA ASN A 100 4.11 -9.50 3.71
C ASN A 100 3.11 -9.87 4.82
N ILE A 101 2.04 -9.08 4.99
CA ILE A 101 1.01 -9.34 6.04
C ILE A 101 0.13 -10.56 5.69
N LEU A 102 0.16 -11.02 4.44
CA LEU A 102 -0.78 -11.99 3.89
C LEU A 102 -0.23 -13.44 3.82
N GLY A 103 1.07 -13.65 4.03
CA GLY A 103 1.72 -14.95 4.28
C GLY A 103 2.26 -15.72 3.06
N GLY A 104 2.06 -15.26 1.81
CA GLY A 104 2.53 -15.97 0.61
C GLY A 104 3.17 -15.05 -0.44
N ASN A 105 4.31 -15.44 -1.02
CA ASN A 105 4.98 -14.67 -2.07
C ASN A 105 5.20 -15.52 -3.34
N GLY A 106 4.65 -15.04 -4.45
CA GLY A 106 5.05 -15.42 -5.79
C GLY A 106 6.29 -14.67 -6.27
N ARG A 107 6.60 -14.78 -7.56
CA ARG A 107 7.71 -14.07 -8.19
C ARG A 107 7.23 -13.27 -9.38
N TYR A 108 7.80 -12.09 -9.54
CA TYR A 108 7.75 -11.35 -10.79
C TYR A 108 9.14 -11.35 -11.40
N ILE A 109 9.33 -12.08 -12.50
CA ILE A 109 10.63 -12.23 -13.15
C ILE A 109 10.75 -11.17 -14.25
N LEU A 110 11.73 -10.28 -14.12
CA LEU A 110 12.02 -9.26 -15.13
C LEU A 110 12.44 -9.89 -16.46
N PRO A 111 12.20 -9.21 -17.60
CA PRO A 111 12.74 -9.61 -18.89
C PRO A 111 14.26 -9.81 -18.86
N THR A 112 14.76 -10.71 -19.70
CA THR A 112 16.20 -10.96 -19.82
C THR A 112 16.96 -9.69 -20.19
N GLY A 113 17.94 -9.32 -19.35
CA GLY A 113 18.76 -8.12 -19.53
C GLY A 113 18.34 -6.94 -18.65
N ASP A 114 17.16 -7.00 -18.02
CA ASP A 114 16.70 -5.97 -17.09
C ASP A 114 17.20 -6.25 -15.66
N ASP A 115 17.85 -5.25 -15.06
CA ASP A 115 18.34 -5.30 -13.68
C ASP A 115 17.36 -4.69 -12.66
N VAL A 116 16.45 -3.83 -13.13
CA VAL A 116 15.50 -3.08 -12.31
C VAL A 116 14.15 -2.96 -13.01
N LEU A 117 13.07 -2.92 -12.23
CA LEU A 117 11.75 -2.55 -12.73
C LEU A 117 11.65 -1.03 -12.80
N SER A 118 11.65 -0.48 -14.01
CA SER A 118 11.51 0.97 -14.21
C SER A 118 10.02 1.37 -14.25
N ILE A 119 9.58 2.17 -13.27
CA ILE A 119 8.19 2.62 -13.15
C ILE A 119 8.10 4.12 -13.45
N SER A 120 7.27 4.47 -14.42
CA SER A 120 7.03 5.85 -14.82
C SER A 120 6.29 6.63 -13.72
N ILE A 121 6.80 7.83 -13.42
CA ILE A 121 6.17 8.77 -12.51
C ILE A 121 5.05 9.48 -13.26
N ALA A 122 3.83 9.32 -12.75
CA ALA A 122 2.65 9.97 -13.28
C ALA A 122 2.34 11.26 -12.50
N THR A 123 1.74 12.23 -13.18
CA THR A 123 1.07 13.33 -12.49
C THR A 123 -0.13 12.80 -11.72
N THR A 124 -0.19 13.07 -10.41
CA THR A 124 -1.32 12.70 -9.56
C THR A 124 -2.49 13.66 -9.79
N SER A 125 -3.57 13.16 -10.39
CA SER A 125 -4.84 13.84 -10.52
C SER A 125 -5.99 12.84 -10.36
N ALA A 126 -7.22 13.34 -10.21
CA ALA A 126 -8.39 12.48 -10.13
C ALA A 126 -8.55 11.62 -11.40
N GLU A 127 -8.28 12.18 -12.58
CA GLU A 127 -8.40 11.50 -13.87
C GLU A 127 -7.32 10.44 -14.10
N THR A 128 -6.08 10.69 -13.68
CA THR A 128 -4.98 9.72 -13.84
C THR A 128 -5.09 8.56 -12.87
N LEU A 129 -5.58 8.80 -11.64
CA LEU A 129 -5.91 7.73 -10.69
C LEU A 129 -7.15 6.94 -11.14
N ALA A 130 -8.14 7.60 -11.73
CA ALA A 130 -9.33 6.93 -12.27
C ALA A 130 -9.01 5.95 -13.42
N TYR A 131 -7.88 6.11 -14.11
CA TYR A 131 -7.37 5.13 -15.08
C TYR A 131 -7.13 3.74 -14.47
N TYR A 132 -6.83 3.70 -13.18
CA TYR A 132 -6.65 2.50 -12.39
C TYR A 132 -7.86 2.20 -11.48
N GLY A 133 -8.99 2.88 -11.66
CA GLY A 133 -10.17 2.70 -10.81
C GLY A 133 -10.06 3.36 -9.42
N CYS A 134 -9.06 4.21 -9.20
CA CYS A 134 -8.80 4.83 -7.90
C CYS A 134 -9.40 6.25 -7.80
N HIS A 135 -9.80 6.67 -6.61
CA HIS A 135 -10.24 8.04 -6.33
C HIS A 135 -9.13 8.86 -5.68
N LEU A 136 -9.00 10.12 -6.09
CA LEU A 136 -8.30 11.15 -5.32
C LEU A 136 -9.33 11.90 -4.48
N VAL A 137 -9.23 11.79 -3.16
CA VAL A 137 -10.21 12.35 -2.22
C VAL A 137 -9.55 13.48 -1.43
N LYS A 138 -10.13 14.67 -1.46
CA LYS A 138 -9.61 15.80 -0.67
C LYS A 138 -10.13 15.74 0.77
N VAL A 139 -9.35 16.21 1.74
CA VAL A 139 -9.86 16.48 3.10
C VAL A 139 -11.12 17.36 3.02
N GLY A 140 -12.17 16.95 3.74
CA GLY A 140 -13.50 17.53 3.72
C GLY A 140 -14.45 16.93 2.68
N GLU A 141 -14.00 15.99 1.84
CA GLU A 141 -14.85 15.30 0.87
C GLU A 141 -15.38 13.96 1.36
N GLY A 142 -16.49 13.54 0.75
CA GLY A 142 -17.13 12.26 1.01
C GLY A 142 -16.36 11.08 0.41
N ILE A 143 -16.24 10.00 1.16
CA ILE A 143 -15.64 8.73 0.77
C ILE A 143 -16.53 7.57 1.22
N LYS A 144 -16.53 6.49 0.44
CA LYS A 144 -17.25 5.25 0.70
C LYS A 144 -16.36 4.08 0.31
N PHE A 145 -16.37 3.03 1.12
CA PHE A 145 -15.58 1.82 0.92
C PHE A 145 -16.49 0.64 0.61
N GLY A 146 -16.25 0.01 -0.54
CA GLY A 146 -16.83 -1.30 -0.85
C GLY A 146 -15.91 -2.40 -0.33
N SER A 147 -16.38 -3.20 0.62
CA SER A 147 -15.59 -4.27 1.24
C SER A 147 -16.48 -5.36 1.80
N SER A 148 -15.93 -6.57 2.04
CA SER A 148 -16.68 -7.68 2.63
C SER A 148 -16.73 -7.66 4.17
N GLY A 149 -16.10 -6.67 4.81
CA GLY A 149 -16.08 -6.50 6.27
C GLY A 149 -15.49 -5.16 6.68
N ASP A 150 -15.47 -4.90 7.98
CA ASP A 150 -14.93 -3.67 8.56
C ASP A 150 -13.46 -3.46 8.18
N LEU A 151 -13.07 -2.21 7.98
CA LEU A 151 -11.71 -1.82 7.59
C LEU A 151 -11.10 -0.91 8.65
N PRO A 152 -9.95 -1.27 9.24
CA PRO A 152 -9.31 -0.44 10.26
C PRO A 152 -8.71 0.82 9.61
N VAL A 153 -8.87 1.95 10.29
CA VAL A 153 -8.16 3.19 9.95
C VAL A 153 -6.98 3.31 10.90
N THR A 154 -5.77 3.32 10.37
CA THR A 154 -4.54 3.37 11.17
C THR A 154 -3.69 4.58 10.82
N VAL A 155 -2.78 4.91 11.71
CA VAL A 155 -1.65 5.79 11.43
C VAL A 155 -0.41 4.91 11.34
N THR A 156 0.28 4.95 10.21
CA THR A 156 1.52 4.21 9.97
C THR A 156 2.63 5.17 9.57
N THR A 157 3.80 5.02 10.18
CA THR A 157 5.00 5.80 9.85
C THR A 157 6.03 4.91 9.18
N VAL A 158 6.57 5.39 8.05
CA VAL A 158 7.62 4.73 7.28
C VAL A 158 8.88 5.57 7.30
N GLY A 159 9.99 4.96 7.74
CA GLY A 159 11.30 5.60 7.80
C GLY A 159 11.92 5.77 6.42
N ALA A 160 12.71 6.83 6.25
CA ALA A 160 13.30 7.21 4.95
C ALA A 160 14.19 6.13 4.32
N ASN A 161 14.82 5.28 5.13
CA ASN A 161 15.70 4.21 4.66
C ASN A 161 15.00 2.84 4.71
N TYR A 162 13.67 2.79 4.84
CA TYR A 162 12.93 1.53 4.86
C TYR A 162 13.16 0.66 3.62
N PRO A 163 13.15 1.20 2.38
CA PRO A 163 13.44 0.40 1.19
C PRO A 163 14.81 -0.31 1.23
N ASP A 164 15.88 0.42 1.53
CA ASP A 164 17.24 -0.17 1.50
C ASP A 164 17.58 -0.96 2.77
N GLY A 165 17.10 -0.51 3.93
CA GLY A 165 17.47 -1.08 5.23
C GLY A 165 16.54 -2.19 5.73
N TYR A 166 15.36 -2.37 5.13
CA TYR A 166 14.44 -3.46 5.47
C TYR A 166 13.94 -4.20 4.24
N LEU A 167 13.26 -3.51 3.31
CA LEU A 167 12.53 -4.12 2.19
C LEU A 167 13.45 -4.96 1.30
N LEU A 168 14.57 -4.39 0.85
CA LEU A 168 15.51 -5.02 -0.09
C LEU A 168 16.51 -5.96 0.58
N ASN A 169 16.45 -6.14 1.90
CA ASN A 169 17.33 -7.04 2.63
C ASN A 169 16.77 -8.48 2.55
N PRO A 170 17.52 -9.44 1.97
CA PRO A 170 17.04 -10.83 1.84
C PRO A 170 16.70 -11.54 3.15
N LYS A 171 17.25 -11.06 4.28
CA LYS A 171 16.99 -11.62 5.62
C LYS A 171 15.84 -10.93 6.35
N LEU A 172 15.29 -9.86 5.78
CA LEU A 172 14.18 -9.08 6.35
C LEU A 172 13.02 -9.06 5.35
N GLY A 173 12.79 -7.95 4.65
CA GLY A 173 11.66 -7.79 3.73
C GLY A 173 11.74 -8.65 2.46
N GLY A 174 12.89 -9.26 2.15
CA GLY A 174 12.99 -10.28 1.10
C GLY A 174 12.95 -9.75 -0.34
N GLY A 175 12.72 -8.47 -0.57
CA GLY A 175 12.75 -7.82 -1.88
C GLY A 175 11.65 -6.79 -2.09
N ALA A 176 11.74 -6.07 -3.21
CA ALA A 176 10.64 -5.22 -3.67
C ALA A 176 9.45 -6.09 -4.09
N TYR A 177 8.22 -5.62 -3.89
CA TYR A 177 7.02 -6.37 -4.25
C TYR A 177 6.00 -5.55 -5.03
N LEU A 178 5.13 -6.28 -5.73
CA LEU A 178 3.83 -5.83 -6.21
C LEU A 178 2.75 -6.74 -5.60
N GLU A 179 1.61 -6.17 -5.25
CA GLU A 179 0.51 -6.89 -4.62
C GLU A 179 -0.81 -6.60 -5.31
N VAL A 180 -1.73 -7.56 -5.26
CA VAL A 180 -3.12 -7.39 -5.67
C VAL A 180 -4.02 -8.22 -4.77
N HIS A 181 -5.16 -7.67 -4.36
CA HIS A 181 -6.14 -8.38 -3.54
C HIS A 181 -7.54 -7.76 -3.61
N ASP A 182 -8.54 -8.46 -3.10
CA ASP A 182 -9.97 -8.14 -3.18
C ASP A 182 -10.44 -6.99 -2.26
N ARG A 183 -9.58 -6.48 -1.39
CA ARG A 183 -9.91 -5.38 -0.46
C ARG A 183 -9.41 -4.02 -0.96
N PRO A 184 -10.15 -2.92 -0.69
CA PRO A 184 -9.69 -1.57 -1.01
C PRO A 184 -8.57 -1.14 -0.05
N HIS A 185 -7.68 -0.28 -0.55
CA HIS A 185 -6.66 0.38 0.26
C HIS A 185 -6.88 1.88 0.31
N PHE A 186 -6.36 2.52 1.33
CA PHE A 186 -6.36 3.97 1.45
C PHE A 186 -5.01 4.45 1.98
N HIS A 187 -4.48 5.52 1.38
CA HIS A 187 -3.27 6.18 1.87
C HIS A 187 -3.45 7.70 1.79
N MET A 188 -3.20 8.39 2.90
CA MET A 188 -3.18 9.85 2.96
C MET A 188 -1.99 10.33 3.80
N PRO A 189 -1.10 11.20 3.28
CA PRO A 189 -0.05 11.82 4.07
C PRO A 189 -0.66 12.71 5.16
N LEU A 190 -0.17 12.56 6.39
CA LEU A 190 -0.55 13.36 7.54
C LEU A 190 0.40 14.54 7.80
N ASP A 191 1.53 14.58 7.10
CA ASP A 191 2.51 15.67 7.16
C ASP A 191 2.89 16.13 5.73
N PRO A 192 3.05 17.45 5.47
CA PRO A 192 3.54 17.95 4.19
C PRO A 192 4.96 17.48 3.82
N SER A 193 5.75 17.01 4.78
CA SER A 193 7.08 16.43 4.56
C SER A 193 7.05 14.97 4.12
N CYS A 194 5.86 14.36 3.95
CA CYS A 194 5.77 13.00 3.42
C CYS A 194 6.26 12.95 1.97
N GLU A 195 7.02 11.91 1.65
CA GLU A 195 7.67 11.72 0.37
C GLU A 195 7.44 10.30 -0.17
N GLY A 196 8.10 10.01 -1.29
CA GLY A 196 8.03 8.71 -1.94
C GLY A 196 6.90 8.60 -2.95
N TYR A 197 6.66 7.36 -3.38
CA TYR A 197 5.69 7.05 -4.42
C TYR A 197 4.83 5.86 -4.03
N LEU A 198 3.52 6.00 -4.23
CA LEU A 198 2.58 4.89 -4.25
C LEU A 198 2.56 4.32 -5.66
N ILE A 199 2.90 3.04 -5.82
CA ILE A 199 2.78 2.34 -7.09
C ILE A 199 1.34 1.86 -7.23
N ILE A 200 0.71 2.16 -8.35
CA ILE A 200 -0.65 1.72 -8.69
C ILE A 200 -0.66 1.22 -10.12
N GLY A 201 -1.32 0.10 -10.35
CA GLY A 201 -1.49 -0.50 -11.65
C GLY A 201 -2.80 -1.26 -11.79
N LYS A 202 -2.99 -1.80 -12.98
CA LYS A 202 -4.14 -2.63 -13.32
C LYS A 202 -3.72 -3.85 -14.12
N ARG A 203 -4.44 -4.94 -13.89
CA ARG A 203 -4.42 -6.09 -14.78
C ARG A 203 -5.08 -5.74 -16.11
N THR A 204 -4.50 -6.14 -17.23
CA THR A 204 -5.17 -5.96 -18.54
C THR A 204 -5.62 -7.32 -19.10
N LYS A 205 -6.84 -7.38 -19.67
CA LYS A 205 -7.42 -8.63 -20.17
C LYS A 205 -6.76 -9.14 -21.47
N GLU A 206 -6.16 -8.22 -22.23
CA GLU A 206 -5.73 -8.44 -23.62
C GLU A 206 -4.26 -8.06 -23.84
N GLY A 207 -3.53 -7.71 -22.78
CA GLY A 207 -2.17 -7.20 -22.87
C GLY A 207 -1.35 -7.41 -21.60
N ALA A 208 -0.19 -6.76 -21.55
CA ALA A 208 0.62 -6.73 -20.35
C ALA A 208 0.08 -5.70 -19.34
N ASP A 209 0.23 -6.03 -18.05
CA ASP A 209 -0.24 -5.20 -16.95
C ASP A 209 0.44 -3.82 -16.99
N GLU A 210 -0.26 -2.78 -16.52
CA GLU A 210 0.23 -1.39 -16.58
C GLU A 210 0.36 -0.82 -15.17
N VAL A 211 1.47 -0.15 -14.86
CA VAL A 211 1.75 0.48 -13.55
C VAL A 211 2.25 1.92 -13.70
N SER A 212 1.97 2.75 -12.70
CA SER A 212 2.48 4.11 -12.54
C SER A 212 2.87 4.36 -11.09
N ALA A 213 3.79 5.31 -10.88
CA ALA A 213 4.17 5.80 -9.57
C ALA A 213 3.53 7.18 -9.32
N PHE A 214 2.84 7.34 -8.20
CA PHE A 214 2.12 8.55 -7.83
C PHE A 214 2.64 9.14 -6.52
N LYS A 215 2.90 10.45 -6.51
CA LYS A 215 3.13 11.20 -5.28
C LYS A 215 1.77 11.67 -4.74
N ILE A 216 1.41 11.28 -3.52
CA ILE A 216 0.14 11.69 -2.92
C ILE A 216 0.29 13.15 -2.41
N PRO A 217 -0.51 14.12 -2.88
CA PRO A 217 -0.41 15.48 -2.39
C PRO A 217 -0.92 15.60 -0.94
N TYR A 218 -0.27 16.45 -0.14
CA TYR A 218 -0.77 16.76 1.20
C TYR A 218 -2.18 17.35 1.16
N GLY A 219 -3.05 16.91 2.07
CA GLY A 219 -4.48 17.26 2.07
C GLY A 219 -5.35 16.42 1.13
N TYR A 220 -4.78 15.37 0.52
CA TYR A 220 -5.50 14.41 -0.32
C TYR A 220 -5.16 12.97 0.09
N GLY A 221 -6.15 12.09 0.05
CA GLY A 221 -5.97 10.64 0.14
C GLY A 221 -6.20 9.96 -1.21
N VAL A 222 -5.55 8.82 -1.41
CA VAL A 222 -5.82 7.91 -2.53
C VAL A 222 -6.62 6.73 -2.01
N HIS A 223 -7.84 6.57 -2.51
CA HIS A 223 -8.67 5.38 -2.31
C HIS A 223 -8.49 4.45 -3.50
N MET A 224 -7.84 3.32 -3.26
CA MET A 224 -7.59 2.29 -4.27
C MET A 224 -8.72 1.27 -4.26
N ALA A 225 -9.27 1.01 -5.44
CA ALA A 225 -10.27 -0.03 -5.61
C ALA A 225 -9.66 -1.43 -5.39
N PRO A 226 -10.48 -2.43 -5.01
CA PRO A 226 -10.10 -3.83 -5.08
C PRO A 226 -9.42 -4.20 -6.40
N TRP A 227 -8.49 -5.15 -6.33
CA TRP A 227 -7.77 -5.72 -7.46
C TRP A 227 -6.84 -4.77 -8.23
N CYS A 228 -6.57 -3.57 -7.69
CA CYS A 228 -5.46 -2.76 -8.18
C CYS A 228 -4.13 -3.45 -7.86
N ILE A 229 -3.23 -3.50 -8.84
CA ILE A 229 -1.83 -3.80 -8.56
C ILE A 229 -1.30 -2.63 -7.75
N HIS A 230 -0.60 -2.86 -6.65
CA HIS A 230 -0.06 -1.75 -5.87
C HIS A 230 1.20 -2.14 -5.10
N SER A 231 1.92 -1.12 -4.66
CA SER A 231 3.00 -1.23 -3.68
C SER A 231 3.19 0.13 -3.00
N ASP A 232 3.09 0.11 -1.68
CA ASP A 232 3.18 1.26 -0.78
C ASP A 232 4.52 1.30 -0.02
N ALA A 233 5.38 0.31 -0.24
CA ALA A 233 6.67 0.15 0.43
C ALA A 233 7.68 1.28 0.15
N TYR A 234 7.39 2.15 -0.83
CA TYR A 234 8.20 3.29 -1.22
C TYR A 234 7.64 4.63 -0.75
N LEU A 235 6.59 4.63 0.06
CA LEU A 235 6.14 5.83 0.78
C LEU A 235 7.06 6.10 1.97
N VAL A 236 7.29 7.38 2.28
CA VAL A 236 8.13 7.83 3.39
C VAL A 236 7.38 8.89 4.20
N GLY A 237 7.40 8.76 5.53
CA GLY A 237 6.72 9.67 6.45
C GLY A 237 5.48 9.05 7.11
N LYS A 238 4.61 9.92 7.62
CA LYS A 238 3.43 9.55 8.43
C LYS A 238 2.16 9.56 7.58
N TYR A 239 1.46 8.45 7.53
CA TYR A 239 0.26 8.26 6.71
C TYR A 239 -0.92 7.75 7.52
N MET A 240 -2.12 8.23 7.19
CA MET A 240 -3.36 7.54 7.51
C MET A 240 -3.54 6.44 6.47
N VAL A 241 -3.74 5.21 6.93
CA VAL A 241 -3.76 4.03 6.08
C VAL A 241 -4.96 3.14 6.42
N ILE A 242 -5.50 2.50 5.39
CA ILE A 242 -6.38 1.34 5.55
C ILE A 242 -5.66 0.14 4.95
N TYR A 243 -5.31 -0.80 5.82
CA TYR A 243 -4.86 -2.15 5.46
C TYR A 243 -5.92 -3.16 5.88
N SER A 244 -5.95 -4.30 5.20
CA SER A 244 -6.88 -5.37 5.52
C SER A 244 -6.21 -6.73 5.39
N VAL A 245 -6.61 -7.66 6.24
CA VAL A 245 -6.27 -9.08 6.06
C VAL A 245 -7.30 -9.69 5.11
N THR A 246 -6.83 -10.40 4.09
CA THR A 246 -7.71 -11.09 3.14
C THR A 246 -7.12 -12.42 2.70
N PRO A 247 -7.96 -13.47 2.51
CA PRO A 247 -7.51 -14.73 1.93
C PRO A 247 -7.28 -14.64 0.41
N GLU A 248 -7.84 -13.64 -0.28
CA GLU A 248 -7.77 -13.51 -1.73
C GLU A 248 -6.73 -12.46 -2.15
N PHE A 249 -5.49 -12.90 -2.31
CA PHE A 249 -4.38 -12.02 -2.69
C PHE A 249 -3.34 -12.72 -3.57
N SER A 250 -2.53 -11.91 -4.25
CA SER A 250 -1.28 -12.32 -4.87
C SER A 250 -0.24 -11.25 -4.64
N THR A 251 0.79 -11.59 -3.88
CA THR A 251 1.97 -10.75 -3.67
C THR A 251 3.14 -11.39 -4.39
N VAL A 252 3.87 -10.64 -5.19
CA VAL A 252 5.04 -11.12 -5.93
C VAL A 252 6.27 -10.30 -5.58
N ILE A 253 7.37 -10.99 -5.30
CA ILE A 253 8.67 -10.36 -5.10
C ILE A 253 9.36 -10.22 -6.45
N LEU A 254 10.03 -9.10 -6.69
CA LEU A 254 10.71 -8.81 -7.94
C LEU A 254 12.05 -9.54 -8.02
N TYR A 255 12.26 -10.29 -9.11
CA TYR A 255 13.51 -11.00 -9.41
C TYR A 255 14.01 -10.65 -10.79
N LYS A 256 15.34 -10.60 -10.94
CA LYS A 256 15.99 -10.61 -12.24
C LYS A 256 15.84 -11.98 -12.89
N SER A 257 16.04 -12.04 -14.20
CA SER A 257 16.10 -13.33 -14.92
C SER A 257 17.23 -14.25 -14.42
N THR A 258 18.23 -13.72 -13.72
CA THR A 258 19.32 -14.50 -13.08
C THR A 258 18.92 -15.18 -11.78
N GLY A 259 17.76 -14.82 -11.20
CA GLY A 259 17.31 -15.30 -9.89
C GLY A 259 17.72 -14.41 -8.71
N ASP A 260 18.44 -13.31 -8.94
CA ASP A 260 18.73 -12.31 -7.91
C ASP A 260 17.52 -11.38 -7.67
N LEU A 261 17.44 -10.77 -6.49
CA LEU A 261 16.42 -9.75 -6.22
C LEU A 261 16.58 -8.54 -7.15
N ALA A 262 15.47 -8.09 -7.70
CA ALA A 262 15.39 -6.85 -8.46
C ALA A 262 14.88 -5.69 -7.59
N LYS A 263 15.21 -4.47 -8.00
CA LYS A 263 14.75 -3.23 -7.37
C LYS A 263 13.76 -2.51 -8.28
N VAL A 264 12.96 -1.61 -7.70
CA VAL A 264 12.22 -0.60 -8.45
C VAL A 264 13.09 0.64 -8.67
N LYS A 265 12.99 1.23 -9.85
CA LYS A 265 13.53 2.54 -10.17
C LYS A 265 12.41 3.43 -10.71
N PHE A 266 12.20 4.59 -10.10
CA PHE A 266 11.24 5.57 -10.58
C PHE A 266 11.86 6.44 -11.68
N VAL A 267 11.16 6.63 -12.80
CA VAL A 267 11.62 7.40 -13.97
C VAL A 267 10.57 8.45 -14.36
N GLY A 268 11.01 9.66 -14.69
CA GLY A 268 10.13 10.79 -15.04
C GLY A 268 10.66 11.60 -16.20
#